data_AF-A0A925H7K6-F1
#
_entry.id   AF-A0A925H7K6-F1
#
_cell.length_a   1.000
_cell.length_b   1.000
_cell.length_c   1.000
_cell.angle_alpha   90.00
_cell.angle_beta   90.00
_cell.angle_gamma   90.00
#
_symmetry.space_group_name_H-M   'P 1'
#
loop_
_entity.id
_entity.type
_entity.pdbx_description
1 polymer ?
#
loop_
_entity_poly.entity_id
_entity_poly.type
_entity_poly.pdbx_seq_one_letter_code
_entity_poly.pdbx_strand_id
1 'polypeptide(L)'
;ALVVSTQHDAQVTNEQLHDEVLSEVIRQVVSPELIDSKTKYHINPTGRFVTGGPQGDAGLTGRKIIVDTYGGYAPHGGGAFSGKDPTKVDRSAAYMARYIAKNIVAAGLAERCLVQLAYAIGVAEPVSVLVDTAGTGRTTEAKLASLVRDAFDLTPQGIIRDLKLRRPIYRRTAAYGHFGRVGEDFPWELTDKSDALRTAAEV
;
A
#
# COMPACT_ATOMS: atom_id res chain seq x y z
N ALA A 1 12.77 -14.04 -11.02
CA ALA A 1 12.03 -15.31 -10.84
C ALA A 1 10.59 -14.98 -10.49
N LEU A 2 9.63 -15.75 -10.99
CA LEU A 2 8.20 -15.58 -10.75
C LEU A 2 7.68 -16.83 -10.05
N VAL A 3 6.91 -16.64 -8.98
CA VAL A 3 6.39 -17.73 -8.16
C VAL A 3 4.88 -17.59 -8.07
N VAL A 4 4.16 -18.66 -8.45
CA VAL A 4 2.71 -18.74 -8.32
C VAL A 4 2.36 -20.11 -7.74
N SER A 5 1.73 -20.12 -6.58
CA SER A 5 1.11 -21.31 -6.01
C SER A 5 -0.40 -21.08 -5.94
N THR A 6 -1.17 -21.86 -6.66
CA THR A 6 -2.64 -21.77 -6.69
C THR A 6 -3.27 -23.10 -6.32
N GLN A 7 -4.33 -23.02 -5.52
CA GLN A 7 -5.20 -24.17 -5.28
C GLN A 7 -5.90 -24.56 -6.59
N HIS A 8 -6.12 -25.84 -6.82
CA HIS A 8 -6.75 -26.34 -8.04
C HIS A 8 -7.66 -27.55 -7.79
N ASP A 9 -8.52 -27.86 -8.75
CA ASP A 9 -9.33 -29.07 -8.73
C ASP A 9 -8.45 -30.32 -8.85
N ALA A 10 -8.86 -31.40 -8.20
CA ALA A 10 -8.13 -32.66 -8.14
C ALA A 10 -7.87 -33.33 -9.50
N GLN A 11 -8.68 -33.00 -10.51
CA GLN A 11 -8.61 -33.56 -11.87
C GLN A 11 -7.62 -32.83 -12.78
N VAL A 12 -7.21 -31.61 -12.43
CA VAL A 12 -6.26 -30.81 -13.24
C VAL A 12 -4.85 -31.39 -13.10
N THR A 13 -4.17 -31.64 -14.22
CA THR A 13 -2.78 -32.11 -14.20
C THR A 13 -1.82 -30.95 -13.95
N ASN A 14 -0.61 -31.26 -13.45
CA ASN A 14 0.39 -30.23 -13.19
C ASN A 14 0.84 -29.53 -14.48
N GLU A 15 0.90 -30.25 -15.60
CA GLU A 15 1.27 -29.71 -16.90
C GLU A 15 0.22 -28.70 -17.39
N GLN A 16 -1.06 -29.07 -17.35
CA GLN A 16 -2.16 -28.17 -17.70
C GLN A 16 -2.15 -26.92 -16.83
N LEU A 17 -2.04 -27.09 -15.51
CA LEU A 17 -1.99 -25.98 -14.56
C LEU A 17 -0.80 -25.05 -14.84
N HIS A 18 0.37 -25.62 -15.11
CA HIS A 18 1.57 -24.86 -15.38
C HIS A 18 1.40 -23.99 -16.64
N ASP A 19 0.92 -24.59 -17.73
CA ASP A 19 0.75 -23.90 -19.00
C ASP A 19 -0.32 -22.80 -18.91
N GLU A 20 -1.45 -23.08 -18.29
CA GLU A 20 -2.55 -22.11 -18.12
C GLU A 20 -2.16 -20.96 -17.18
N VAL A 21 -1.49 -21.22 -16.06
CA VAL A 21 -1.01 -20.13 -15.18
C VAL A 21 0.02 -19.27 -15.91
N LEU A 22 0.89 -19.89 -16.73
CA LEU A 22 1.86 -19.14 -17.50
C LEU A 22 1.19 -18.27 -18.57
N SER A 23 0.23 -18.79 -19.34
CA SER A 23 -0.42 -18.07 -20.44
C SER A 23 -1.50 -17.09 -19.98
N GLU A 24 -2.36 -17.50 -19.06
CA GLU A 24 -3.58 -16.77 -18.67
C GLU A 24 -3.37 -15.86 -17.46
N VAL A 25 -2.32 -16.07 -16.67
CA VAL A 25 -2.02 -15.23 -15.50
C VAL A 25 -0.73 -14.45 -15.69
N ILE A 26 0.40 -15.13 -15.82
CA ILE A 26 1.70 -14.47 -15.81
C ILE A 26 1.87 -13.57 -17.03
N ARG A 27 1.64 -14.10 -18.24
CA ARG A 27 1.79 -13.35 -19.49
C ARG A 27 0.73 -12.26 -19.69
N GLN A 28 -0.41 -12.35 -19.00
CA GLN A 28 -1.45 -11.31 -19.05
C GLN A 28 -1.13 -10.11 -18.14
N VAL A 29 -0.24 -10.29 -17.15
CA VAL A 29 0.03 -9.28 -16.12
C VAL A 29 1.45 -8.73 -16.20
N VAL A 30 2.45 -9.57 -16.45
CA VAL A 30 3.85 -9.17 -16.49
C VAL A 30 4.21 -8.75 -17.90
N SER A 31 4.71 -7.52 -18.03
CA SER A 31 5.08 -6.96 -19.31
C SER A 31 6.18 -7.80 -20.00
N PRO A 32 6.07 -8.11 -21.30
CA PRO A 32 7.02 -8.97 -22.00
C PRO A 32 8.48 -8.49 -21.93
N GLU A 33 8.73 -7.18 -21.87
CA GLU A 33 10.08 -6.61 -21.76
C GLU A 33 10.78 -6.90 -20.42
N LEU A 34 10.04 -7.32 -19.40
CA LEU A 34 10.59 -7.73 -18.10
C LEU A 34 10.88 -9.25 -18.05
N ILE A 35 10.57 -9.99 -19.12
CA ILE A 35 10.74 -11.43 -19.23
C ILE A 35 11.86 -11.74 -20.22
N ASP A 36 12.81 -12.55 -19.79
CA ASP A 36 13.94 -13.01 -20.60
C ASP A 36 14.12 -14.54 -20.52
N SER A 37 15.10 -15.06 -21.28
CA SER A 37 15.43 -16.48 -21.30
C SER A 37 15.98 -17.02 -19.97
N LYS A 38 16.36 -16.13 -19.03
CA LYS A 38 16.86 -16.48 -17.69
C LYS A 38 15.75 -16.45 -16.64
N THR A 39 14.55 -16.02 -17.02
CA THR A 39 13.41 -15.89 -16.12
C THR A 39 12.95 -17.28 -15.67
N LYS A 40 13.11 -17.54 -14.37
CA LYS A 40 12.65 -18.78 -13.73
C LYS A 40 11.18 -18.67 -13.32
N TYR A 41 10.39 -19.66 -13.70
CA TYR A 41 8.99 -19.82 -13.29
C TYR A 41 8.88 -20.95 -12.28
N HIS A 42 8.27 -20.67 -11.13
CA HIS A 42 7.96 -21.64 -10.09
C HIS A 42 6.44 -21.68 -9.93
N ILE A 43 5.78 -22.50 -10.75
CA ILE A 43 4.33 -22.67 -10.72
C ILE A 43 4.01 -23.98 -10.00
N ASN A 44 3.27 -23.89 -8.89
CA ASN A 44 2.97 -25.02 -8.00
C ASN A 44 4.20 -25.94 -7.76
N PRO A 45 5.31 -25.42 -7.22
CA PRO A 45 6.57 -26.17 -7.14
C PRO A 45 6.50 -27.44 -6.28
N THR A 46 5.51 -27.55 -5.39
CA THR A 46 5.23 -28.76 -4.60
C THR A 46 4.41 -29.81 -5.37
N GLY A 47 3.99 -29.50 -6.60
CA GLY A 47 3.05 -30.28 -7.39
C GLY A 47 1.61 -30.03 -6.94
N ARG A 48 1.01 -31.02 -6.28
CA ARG A 48 -0.43 -31.05 -5.99
C ARG A 48 -0.81 -30.08 -4.86
N PHE A 49 -1.77 -29.19 -5.13
CA PHE A 49 -2.34 -28.25 -4.15
C PHE A 49 -3.88 -28.23 -4.24
N VAL A 50 -4.53 -29.30 -3.77
CA VAL A 50 -5.99 -29.44 -3.80
C VAL A 50 -6.65 -28.96 -2.52
N THR A 51 -6.09 -29.31 -1.35
CA THR A 51 -6.59 -28.84 -0.05
C THR A 51 -5.99 -27.48 0.27
N GLY A 52 -6.83 -26.49 0.51
CA GLY A 52 -6.41 -25.11 0.78
C GLY A 52 -7.42 -24.36 1.64
N GLY A 53 -7.26 -23.04 1.71
CA GLY A 53 -8.06 -22.19 2.58
C GLY A 53 -7.91 -22.54 4.07
N PRO A 54 -8.90 -22.18 4.91
CA PRO A 54 -8.85 -22.41 6.36
C PRO A 54 -8.70 -23.87 6.78
N GLN A 55 -9.05 -24.83 5.90
CA GLN A 55 -8.87 -26.26 6.15
C GLN A 55 -7.38 -26.65 6.18
N GLY A 56 -6.56 -26.01 5.33
CA GLY A 56 -5.13 -26.31 5.20
C GLY A 56 -4.22 -25.42 6.03
N ASP A 57 -4.61 -24.16 6.27
CA ASP A 57 -3.81 -23.19 7.03
C ASP A 57 -4.71 -22.18 7.76
N ALA A 58 -4.48 -21.98 9.05
CA ALA A 58 -5.29 -21.10 9.88
C ALA A 58 -5.00 -19.62 9.57
N GLY A 59 -6.01 -18.91 9.08
CA GLY A 59 -5.94 -17.47 8.79
C GLY A 59 -6.28 -16.60 10.00
N LEU A 60 -5.51 -15.52 10.22
CA LEU A 60 -5.82 -14.49 11.21
C LEU A 60 -5.75 -13.09 10.59
N THR A 61 -6.63 -12.20 11.04
CA THR A 61 -6.62 -10.78 10.64
C THR A 61 -5.28 -10.13 10.99
N GLY A 62 -4.72 -9.34 10.07
CA GLY A 62 -3.47 -8.61 10.30
C GLY A 62 -2.19 -9.43 10.12
N ARG A 63 -2.26 -10.62 9.51
CA ARG A 63 -1.07 -11.45 9.21
C ARG A 63 -0.50 -11.24 7.80
N LYS A 64 -0.90 -10.15 7.12
CA LYS A 64 -0.48 -9.80 5.76
C LYS A 64 -0.14 -8.31 5.61
N ILE A 65 0.25 -7.63 6.69
CA ILE A 65 0.48 -6.17 6.69
C ILE A 65 1.51 -5.67 5.66
N ILE A 66 2.52 -6.47 5.31
CA ILE A 66 3.49 -6.10 4.28
C ILE A 66 2.91 -6.28 2.86
N VAL A 67 2.05 -7.27 2.66
CA VAL A 67 1.28 -7.45 1.41
C VAL A 67 0.24 -6.33 1.27
N ASP A 68 -0.37 -5.90 2.38
CA ASP A 68 -1.35 -4.82 2.39
C ASP A 68 -0.74 -3.45 2.03
N THR A 69 0.58 -3.30 2.16
CA THR A 69 1.29 -2.02 2.02
C THR A 69 2.25 -2.00 0.83
N TYR A 70 3.57 -2.07 1.09
CA TYR A 70 4.61 -1.70 0.13
C TYR A 70 5.52 -2.88 -0.25
N GLY A 71 5.13 -4.12 0.06
CA GLY A 71 5.88 -5.31 -0.35
C GLY A 71 7.32 -5.37 0.19
N GLY A 72 7.60 -4.68 1.29
CA GLY A 72 8.94 -4.58 1.89
C GLY A 72 9.80 -3.43 1.37
N TYR A 73 9.30 -2.64 0.41
CA TYR A 73 10.00 -1.45 -0.09
C TYR A 73 10.15 -0.35 0.95
N ALA A 74 9.16 -0.19 1.82
CA ALA A 74 9.16 0.80 2.91
C ALA A 74 8.97 0.13 4.27
N PRO A 75 9.54 0.69 5.36
CA PRO A 75 9.27 0.25 6.73
C PRO A 75 7.78 0.31 7.09
N HIS A 76 7.37 -0.50 8.06
CA HIS A 76 6.00 -0.57 8.53
C HIS A 76 5.92 -0.37 10.04
N GLY A 77 4.99 0.46 10.53
CA GLY A 77 4.82 0.77 11.96
C GLY A 77 4.20 -0.37 12.81
N GLY A 78 3.88 -1.50 12.19
CA GLY A 78 3.39 -2.73 12.84
C GLY A 78 1.86 -2.88 12.95
N GLY A 79 1.10 -1.78 12.94
CA GLY A 79 -0.36 -1.83 13.08
C GLY A 79 -1.10 -2.43 11.87
N ALA A 80 -1.92 -3.46 12.09
CA ALA A 80 -2.80 -4.00 11.03
C ALA A 80 -3.96 -3.05 10.68
N PHE A 81 -4.53 -3.20 9.46
CA PHE A 81 -5.64 -2.34 9.00
C PHE A 81 -7.01 -2.98 9.19
N SER A 82 -7.26 -4.16 8.63
CA SER A 82 -8.58 -4.82 8.59
C SER A 82 -9.19 -5.02 9.99
N GLY A 83 -10.52 -4.82 10.10
CA GLY A 83 -11.26 -4.90 11.37
C GLY A 83 -11.24 -3.63 12.24
N LYS A 84 -10.49 -2.59 11.87
CA LYS A 84 -10.41 -1.34 12.64
C LYS A 84 -11.24 -0.23 12.01
N ASP A 85 -12.05 0.47 12.80
CA ASP A 85 -12.70 1.71 12.36
C ASP A 85 -11.66 2.85 12.24
N PRO A 86 -11.94 3.97 11.54
CA PRO A 86 -10.91 4.94 11.21
C PRO A 86 -10.47 5.82 12.40
N THR A 87 -11.05 5.66 13.59
CA THR A 87 -10.48 6.27 14.81
C THR A 87 -9.15 5.64 15.21
N LYS A 88 -8.82 4.44 14.69
CA LYS A 88 -7.56 3.75 14.99
C LYS A 88 -6.50 4.24 14.01
N VAL A 89 -5.54 5.00 14.54
CA VAL A 89 -4.46 5.63 13.76
C VAL A 89 -3.61 4.63 12.98
N ASP A 90 -3.55 3.36 13.41
CA ASP A 90 -2.94 2.27 12.63
C ASP A 90 -3.45 2.23 11.18
N ARG A 91 -4.73 2.52 10.96
CA ARG A 91 -5.32 2.60 9.61
C ARG A 91 -5.33 4.03 9.09
N SER A 92 -5.93 4.96 9.83
CA SER A 92 -6.18 6.31 9.30
C SER A 92 -4.89 7.09 9.08
N ALA A 93 -3.92 7.03 9.99
CA ALA A 93 -2.64 7.70 9.81
C ALA A 93 -1.76 7.02 8.75
N ALA A 94 -1.84 5.69 8.59
CA ALA A 94 -1.17 5.01 7.48
C ALA A 94 -1.72 5.45 6.12
N TYR A 95 -3.04 5.63 6.01
CA TYR A 95 -3.67 6.18 4.81
C TYR A 95 -3.29 7.65 4.57
N MET A 96 -3.26 8.46 5.63
CA MET A 96 -2.81 9.85 5.53
C MET A 96 -1.33 9.94 5.12
N ALA A 97 -0.45 9.10 5.67
CA ALA A 97 0.95 9.05 5.28
C ALA A 97 1.12 8.67 3.80
N ARG A 98 0.33 7.70 3.30
CA ARG A 98 0.27 7.38 1.87
C ARG A 98 -0.17 8.59 1.04
N TYR A 99 -1.24 9.25 1.45
CA TYR A 99 -1.79 10.42 0.75
C TYR A 99 -0.78 11.56 0.67
N ILE A 100 -0.10 11.88 1.78
CA ILE A 100 0.95 12.89 1.85
C ILE A 100 2.12 12.52 0.92
N ALA A 101 2.69 11.32 1.07
CA ALA A 101 3.84 10.88 0.27
C ALA A 101 3.52 10.93 -1.22
N LYS A 102 2.32 10.47 -1.61
CA LYS A 102 1.86 10.50 -3.00
C LYS A 102 1.70 11.92 -3.53
N ASN A 103 1.15 12.83 -2.72
CA ASN A 103 1.00 14.24 -3.12
C ASN A 103 2.35 14.96 -3.23
N ILE A 104 3.31 14.68 -2.35
CA ILE A 104 4.69 15.23 -2.44
C ILE A 104 5.36 14.81 -3.75
N VAL A 105 5.27 13.52 -4.11
CA VAL A 105 5.83 13.02 -5.37
C VAL A 105 5.08 13.58 -6.59
N ALA A 106 3.74 13.62 -6.55
CA ALA A 106 2.93 14.19 -7.62
C ALA A 106 3.14 15.71 -7.82
N ALA A 107 3.49 16.43 -6.74
CA ALA A 107 3.89 17.83 -6.80
C ALA A 107 5.26 18.04 -7.46
N GLY A 108 6.01 16.97 -7.72
CA GLY A 108 7.37 17.03 -8.24
C GLY A 108 8.40 17.48 -7.19
N LEU A 109 8.04 17.46 -5.91
CA LEU A 109 8.93 17.89 -4.81
C LEU A 109 9.98 16.84 -4.45
N ALA A 110 9.77 15.57 -4.83
CA ALA A 110 10.71 14.48 -4.71
C ALA A 110 10.37 13.36 -5.71
N GLU A 111 11.33 12.50 -6.07
CA GLU A 111 11.07 11.30 -6.88
C GLU A 111 10.58 10.13 -6.02
N ARG A 112 10.99 10.08 -4.76
CA ARG A 112 10.53 9.13 -3.74
C ARG A 112 10.36 9.84 -2.40
N CYS A 113 9.40 9.40 -1.60
CA CYS A 113 9.07 10.01 -0.33
C CYS A 113 8.55 8.96 0.66
N LEU A 114 9.15 8.92 1.84
CA LEU A 114 8.70 8.20 3.02
C LEU A 114 8.13 9.21 4.02
N VAL A 115 6.96 8.91 4.57
CA VAL A 115 6.33 9.70 5.63
C VAL A 115 6.09 8.80 6.84
N GLN A 116 6.51 9.25 8.02
CA GLN A 116 6.22 8.60 9.29
C GLN A 116 5.42 9.54 10.19
N LEU A 117 4.32 9.03 10.73
CA LEU A 117 3.48 9.69 11.73
C LEU A 117 3.45 8.83 12.99
N ALA A 118 3.61 9.44 14.16
CA ALA A 118 3.48 8.77 15.45
C ALA A 118 2.52 9.52 16.37
N TYR A 119 1.78 8.78 17.19
CA TYR A 119 0.75 9.31 18.09
C TYR A 119 0.90 8.74 19.49
N ALA A 120 0.54 9.53 20.49
CA ALA A 120 0.34 9.07 21.85
C ALA A 120 -1.16 8.91 22.12
N ILE A 121 -1.56 7.87 22.87
CA ILE A 121 -2.97 7.64 23.19
C ILE A 121 -3.55 8.84 23.95
N GLY A 122 -4.71 9.34 23.49
CA GLY A 122 -5.37 10.51 24.08
C GLY A 122 -4.83 11.87 23.65
N VAL A 123 -3.77 11.92 22.84
CA VAL A 123 -3.23 13.16 22.25
C VAL A 123 -3.70 13.27 20.80
N ALA A 124 -4.33 14.40 20.45
CA ALA A 124 -4.88 14.61 19.11
C ALA A 124 -3.77 14.83 18.07
N GLU A 125 -2.80 15.66 18.40
CA GLU A 125 -1.68 15.96 17.50
C GLU A 125 -0.66 14.82 17.44
N PRO A 126 -0.03 14.58 16.29
CA PRO A 126 1.06 13.61 16.19
C PRO A 126 2.25 14.07 17.04
N VAL A 127 2.86 13.14 17.77
CA VAL A 127 4.11 13.40 18.52
C VAL A 127 5.32 13.50 17.60
N SER A 128 5.21 12.96 16.37
CA SER A 128 6.26 13.05 15.35
C SER A 128 5.65 13.06 13.94
N VAL A 129 6.23 13.90 13.08
CA VAL A 129 6.03 13.91 11.63
C VAL A 129 7.41 13.97 10.99
N LEU A 130 7.78 12.91 10.30
CA LEU A 130 9.06 12.77 9.60
C LEU A 130 8.80 12.57 8.10
N VAL A 131 9.62 13.24 7.29
CA VAL A 131 9.67 13.09 5.84
C VAL A 131 11.10 12.71 5.48
N ASP A 132 11.27 11.68 4.66
CA ASP A 132 12.56 11.25 4.11
C ASP A 132 12.39 11.07 2.60
N THR A 133 13.17 11.83 1.83
CA THR A 133 13.14 11.82 0.36
C THR A 133 14.25 10.98 -0.25
N ALA A 134 15.07 10.37 0.60
CA ALA A 134 16.25 9.59 0.28
C ALA A 134 17.13 10.31 -0.78
N GLY A 135 17.35 11.60 -0.56
CA GLY A 135 18.19 12.48 -1.37
C GLY A 135 17.56 12.97 -2.69
N THR A 136 16.29 12.69 -2.96
CA THR A 136 15.62 13.09 -4.22
C THR A 136 14.79 14.37 -4.11
N GLY A 137 14.73 14.96 -2.92
CA GLY A 137 13.95 16.16 -2.65
C GLY A 137 14.50 17.41 -3.35
N ARG A 138 13.60 18.26 -3.86
CA ARG A 138 13.92 19.60 -4.37
C ARG A 138 14.08 20.64 -3.26
N THR A 139 13.73 20.27 -2.04
CA THR A 139 13.90 21.09 -0.85
C THR A 139 14.23 20.21 0.35
N THR A 140 14.55 20.81 1.50
CA THR A 140 14.96 20.06 2.69
C THR A 140 13.78 19.27 3.27
N GLU A 141 14.09 18.12 3.86
CA GLU A 141 13.12 17.28 4.56
C GLU A 141 12.47 18.00 5.74
N ALA A 142 13.21 18.89 6.40
CA ALA A 142 12.67 19.77 7.43
C ALA A 142 11.61 20.74 6.87
N LYS A 143 11.87 21.37 5.70
CA LYS A 143 10.88 22.22 5.03
C LYS A 143 9.67 21.41 4.60
N LEU A 144 9.86 20.21 4.03
CA LEU A 144 8.74 19.32 3.68
C LEU A 144 7.91 18.91 4.90
N ALA A 145 8.55 18.56 6.01
CA ALA A 145 7.84 18.20 7.25
C ALA A 145 7.06 19.38 7.84
N SER A 146 7.53 20.63 7.66
CA SER A 146 6.75 21.82 8.00
C SER A 146 5.55 21.98 7.08
N LEU A 147 5.77 21.94 5.76
CA LEU A 147 4.70 22.05 4.76
C LEU A 147 3.59 21.00 4.98
N VAL A 148 3.96 19.79 5.38
CA VAL A 148 3.00 18.75 5.73
C VAL A 148 2.16 19.13 6.95
N ARG A 149 2.75 19.70 8.00
CA ARG A 149 1.99 20.16 9.17
C ARG A 149 1.05 21.32 8.81
N ASP A 150 1.48 22.19 7.90
CA ASP A 150 0.70 23.36 7.50
C ASP A 150 -0.44 23.00 6.53
N ALA A 151 -0.23 22.01 5.66
CA ALA A 151 -1.17 21.65 4.59
C ALA A 151 -2.22 20.60 4.98
N PHE A 152 -1.97 19.81 6.03
CA PHE A 152 -2.81 18.67 6.42
C PHE A 152 -3.18 18.73 7.90
N ASP A 153 -4.47 18.55 8.21
CA ASP A 153 -4.93 18.34 9.59
C ASP A 153 -4.65 16.88 9.99
N LEU A 154 -3.54 16.70 10.71
CA LEU A 154 -3.02 15.38 11.09
C LEU A 154 -3.67 14.81 12.35
N THR A 155 -4.66 15.49 12.93
CA THR A 155 -5.45 14.90 14.02
C THR A 155 -6.27 13.72 13.50
N PRO A 156 -6.58 12.70 14.34
CA PRO A 156 -7.44 11.60 13.91
C PRO A 156 -8.78 12.07 13.32
N GLN A 157 -9.36 13.14 13.85
CA GLN A 157 -10.60 13.73 13.34
C GLN A 157 -10.41 14.42 11.99
N GLY A 158 -9.33 15.19 11.83
CA GLY A 158 -8.93 15.81 10.57
C GLY A 158 -8.77 14.79 9.46
N ILE A 159 -8.00 13.73 9.73
CA ILE A 159 -7.78 12.63 8.79
C ILE A 159 -9.11 11.96 8.37
N ILE A 160 -9.99 11.67 9.33
CA ILE A 160 -11.29 11.06 9.06
C ILE A 160 -12.15 11.96 8.16
N ARG A 161 -12.16 13.27 8.42
CA ARG A 161 -12.92 14.26 7.66
C ARG A 161 -12.38 14.38 6.24
N ASP A 162 -11.08 14.63 6.10
CA ASP A 162 -10.45 14.95 4.82
C ASP A 162 -10.48 13.75 3.86
N LEU A 163 -10.23 12.55 4.39
CA LEU A 163 -10.31 11.31 3.61
C LEU A 163 -11.72 10.69 3.60
N LYS A 164 -12.73 11.36 4.15
CA LYS A 164 -14.14 10.91 4.19
C LYS A 164 -14.28 9.44 4.64
N LEU A 165 -13.61 9.08 5.73
CA LEU A 165 -13.42 7.68 6.12
C LEU A 165 -14.66 7.04 6.78
N ARG A 166 -15.63 7.82 7.26
CA ARG A 166 -16.87 7.26 7.84
C ARG A 166 -17.87 6.80 6.78
N ARG A 167 -17.43 5.84 5.95
CA ARG A 167 -18.19 5.23 4.85
C ARG A 167 -17.86 3.73 4.77
N PRO A 168 -18.74 2.87 4.24
CA PRO A 168 -18.52 1.43 4.13
C PRO A 168 -17.59 1.04 2.96
N ILE A 169 -16.40 1.65 2.85
CA ILE A 169 -15.48 1.52 1.71
C ILE A 169 -14.38 0.45 1.89
N TYR A 170 -14.31 -0.20 3.06
CA TYR A 170 -13.13 -0.96 3.47
C TYR A 170 -13.06 -2.41 2.98
N ARG A 171 -14.18 -3.02 2.60
CA ARG A 171 -14.17 -4.45 2.21
C ARG A 171 -13.25 -4.70 1.02
N ARG A 172 -13.21 -3.76 0.07
CA ARG A 172 -12.37 -3.85 -1.13
C ARG A 172 -10.89 -3.69 -0.85
N THR A 173 -10.49 -3.13 0.29
CA THR A 173 -9.08 -2.93 0.65
C THR A 173 -8.44 -4.19 1.22
N ALA A 174 -9.24 -5.13 1.76
CA ALA A 174 -8.78 -6.29 2.52
C ALA A 174 -8.12 -7.40 1.67
N ALA A 175 -8.00 -7.20 0.36
CA ALA A 175 -7.27 -8.05 -0.58
C ALA A 175 -6.68 -7.19 -1.70
N TYR A 176 -5.57 -7.64 -2.26
CA TYR A 176 -4.83 -6.96 -3.35
C TYR A 176 -4.26 -5.58 -2.97
N GLY A 177 -3.95 -5.37 -1.69
CA GLY A 177 -3.32 -4.16 -1.21
C GLY A 177 -4.29 -3.00 -0.93
N HIS A 178 -3.92 -2.19 0.05
CA HIS A 178 -4.61 -0.95 0.42
C HIS A 178 -4.17 0.25 -0.42
N PHE A 179 -2.98 0.17 -1.03
CA PHE A 179 -2.33 1.27 -1.75
C PHE A 179 -2.09 0.93 -3.23
N GLY A 180 -1.97 1.97 -4.06
CA GLY A 180 -1.72 1.85 -5.50
C GLY A 180 -2.95 1.61 -6.37
N ARG A 181 -4.16 1.60 -5.78
CA ARG A 181 -5.44 1.40 -6.49
C ARG A 181 -6.24 2.69 -6.50
N VAL A 182 -6.76 3.10 -7.65
CA VAL A 182 -7.53 4.34 -7.80
C VAL A 182 -9.04 4.09 -7.81
N GLY A 183 -9.83 5.07 -7.37
CA GLY A 183 -11.29 5.02 -7.36
C GLY A 183 -11.88 5.65 -6.10
N GLU A 184 -13.21 5.79 -6.06
CA GLU A 184 -13.94 6.51 -5.00
C GLU A 184 -13.80 5.91 -3.58
N ASP A 185 -13.45 4.62 -3.52
CA ASP A 185 -13.21 3.88 -2.28
C ASP A 185 -11.79 4.09 -1.71
N PHE A 186 -10.89 4.76 -2.46
CA PHE A 186 -9.48 4.98 -2.11
C PHE A 186 -9.13 6.47 -2.08
N PRO A 187 -9.78 7.29 -1.23
CA PRO A 187 -9.55 8.74 -1.20
C PRO A 187 -8.10 9.12 -0.87
N TRP A 188 -7.36 8.27 -0.15
CA TRP A 188 -5.93 8.46 0.12
C TRP A 188 -5.02 8.27 -1.10
N GLU A 189 -5.57 7.87 -2.24
CA GLU A 189 -4.85 7.76 -3.50
C GLU A 189 -5.06 8.98 -4.41
N LEU A 190 -5.83 9.98 -3.98
CA LEU A 190 -5.94 11.25 -4.69
C LEU A 190 -4.64 12.05 -4.59
N THR A 191 -4.40 12.90 -5.59
CA THR A 191 -3.25 13.81 -5.66
C THR A 191 -3.71 15.27 -5.78
N ASP A 192 -4.81 15.60 -5.12
CA ASP A 192 -5.50 16.89 -5.16
C ASP A 192 -4.83 17.99 -4.30
N LYS A 193 -3.81 17.63 -3.52
CA LYS A 193 -2.99 18.59 -2.74
C LYS A 193 -1.64 18.88 -3.41
N SER A 194 -1.31 18.24 -4.53
CA SER A 194 -0.02 18.38 -5.18
C SER A 194 0.28 19.83 -5.60
N ASP A 195 -0.67 20.53 -6.20
CA ASP A 195 -0.47 21.91 -6.66
C ASP A 195 -0.33 22.88 -5.48
N ALA A 196 -1.15 22.73 -4.44
CA ALA A 196 -1.04 23.52 -3.22
C ALA A 196 0.32 23.32 -2.54
N LEU A 197 0.82 22.08 -2.47
CA LEU A 197 2.15 21.78 -1.93
C LEU A 197 3.26 22.37 -2.80
N ARG A 198 3.16 22.28 -4.12
CA ARG A 198 4.12 22.85 -5.06
C ARG A 198 4.23 24.36 -4.87
N THR A 199 3.10 25.06 -4.86
CA THR A 199 3.05 26.50 -4.63
C THR A 199 3.61 26.88 -3.27
N ALA A 200 3.24 26.17 -2.20
CA ALA A 200 3.75 26.45 -0.85
C ALA A 200 5.25 26.15 -0.68
N ALA A 201 5.80 25.24 -1.47
CA ALA A 201 7.23 24.96 -1.49
C ALA A 201 8.05 26.05 -2.21
N GLU A 202 7.39 26.90 -3.00
CA GLU A 202 8.01 27.91 -3.88
C GLU A 202 8.93 27.27 -4.95
N VAL A 203 8.52 26.10 -5.48
CA VAL A 203 9.27 25.30 -6.46
C VAL A 203 8.47 25.09 -7.73
#